data_AF-A0A0L6Z8K5-F1
#
_entry.id   AF-A0A0L6Z8K5-F1
#
_cell.length_a   1.000
_cell.length_b   1.000
_cell.length_c   1.000
_cell.angle_alpha   90.00
_cell.angle_beta   90.00
_cell.angle_gamma   90.00
#
_symmetry.space_group_name_H-M   'P 1'
#
loop_
_entity.id
_entity.type
_entity.pdbx_description
1 polymer ?
#
loop_
_entity_poly.entity_id
_entity_poly.type
_entity_poly.pdbx_seq_one_letter_code
_entity_poly.pdbx_strand_id
1 'polypeptide(L)'
;MLSDVIKTFEKIYRDIGETCITDSYVPADGEYIIVDVSGEEFKELDRIDIKQDKKTKKIDTTNYHFSFIRQADYMSKLIDMNKPIDGKKVIHSNNYFTFFVKKENINNGKLNNTVIEEYYSILKNPLLKYTESKSKSRKLYLELEGKNGKPNQTRIEKIQKWIVDNIHDLVPKDNKDKTYLKIFFKYDLEEYRKESEKYILTNIYNSNDFNISIDNQIYGLPNDNMGLNAKKPYLENKTRKTKVPFLLSQDEVLMQKKFFDYLMNQVSIGKTNIYINEDEIKAFSNDEMLDEDFSGYYLRAKKGKEVEIHDFDTIVIYKPNINPINIVNALQIEKAKITYGKVYNLKDLKNIINEVFFSKFLTSNYFTEAKDLNINDSSLKKNILLARTTLFNWFYKGNWSNVWKVLDWSSLDLIKGSIHNGYIPRAIEQFNLRVSLESYFEGEENMADVLMGIKNSLREKISGEGTAYIENDREYYFAVGQLASYFISLSRGKTKMHSLANPIINAKSDNRIKDELRRMFKKYNYTIKTNRRRFKNLYAMVASYATEGKVYEDLIIAGYLHSNLIYEKLNGEDNGDE
;
A
#
# COMPACT_ATOMS: atom_id res chain seq x y z
N MET A 1 -3.46 -22.42 -4.96
CA MET A 1 -3.52 -20.94 -4.77
C MET A 1 -3.19 -20.21 -6.05
N LEU A 2 -1.91 -20.05 -6.46
CA LEU A 2 -1.59 -19.36 -7.74
C LEU A 2 -2.24 -20.04 -8.96
N SER A 3 -2.23 -21.37 -9.00
CA SER A 3 -2.94 -22.16 -10.02
C SER A 3 -4.43 -21.83 -10.12
N ASP A 4 -5.07 -21.56 -8.99
CA ASP A 4 -6.53 -21.43 -8.90
C ASP A 4 -6.96 -20.04 -9.39
N VAL A 5 -6.18 -19.01 -9.05
CA VAL A 5 -6.39 -17.66 -9.57
C VAL A 5 -6.05 -17.57 -11.06
N ILE A 6 -5.06 -18.31 -11.55
CA ILE A 6 -4.76 -18.40 -12.99
C ILE A 6 -5.91 -19.07 -13.73
N LYS A 7 -6.53 -20.13 -13.19
CA LYS A 7 -7.72 -20.75 -13.81
C LYS A 7 -8.89 -19.77 -13.94
N THR A 8 -9.09 -18.92 -12.93
CA THR A 8 -10.09 -17.85 -13.00
C THR A 8 -9.74 -16.86 -14.10
N PHE A 9 -8.49 -16.39 -14.13
CA PHE A 9 -8.02 -15.50 -15.18
C PHE A 9 -8.15 -16.14 -16.58
N GLU A 10 -7.89 -17.43 -16.71
CA GLU A 10 -8.05 -18.17 -17.95
C GLU A 10 -9.50 -18.18 -18.44
N LYS A 11 -10.49 -18.38 -17.54
CA LYS A 11 -11.92 -18.27 -17.88
C LYS A 11 -12.23 -16.89 -18.46
N ILE A 12 -11.80 -15.82 -17.79
CA ILE A 12 -11.97 -14.44 -18.27
C ILE A 12 -11.25 -14.24 -19.61
N TYR A 13 -10.01 -14.70 -19.73
CA TYR A 13 -9.20 -14.56 -20.93
C TYR A 13 -9.84 -15.26 -22.14
N ARG A 14 -10.53 -16.40 -21.96
CA ARG A 14 -11.23 -17.09 -23.06
C ARG A 14 -12.36 -16.25 -23.65
N ASP A 15 -13.01 -15.41 -22.85
CA ASP A 15 -14.16 -14.61 -23.28
C ASP A 15 -13.74 -13.30 -23.98
N ILE A 16 -12.70 -12.62 -23.48
CA ILE A 16 -12.28 -11.29 -23.98
C ILE A 16 -10.92 -11.27 -24.69
N GLY A 17 -10.15 -12.35 -24.61
CA GLY A 17 -8.85 -12.49 -25.28
C GLY A 17 -7.77 -11.51 -24.78
N GLU A 18 -6.84 -11.14 -25.66
CA GLU A 18 -5.70 -10.25 -25.33
C GLU A 18 -6.11 -8.88 -24.81
N THR A 19 -7.32 -8.41 -25.10
CA THR A 19 -7.84 -7.10 -24.64
C THR A 19 -7.82 -6.99 -23.12
N CYS A 20 -7.98 -8.09 -22.38
CA CYS A 20 -7.88 -8.07 -20.91
C CYS A 20 -6.53 -7.54 -20.40
N ILE A 21 -5.45 -7.70 -21.19
CA ILE A 21 -4.12 -7.19 -20.89
C ILE A 21 -3.88 -5.88 -21.63
N THR A 22 -4.14 -5.83 -22.93
CA THR A 22 -3.77 -4.68 -23.77
C THR A 22 -4.60 -3.43 -23.46
N ASP A 23 -5.84 -3.55 -22.97
CA ASP A 23 -6.69 -2.41 -22.59
C ASP A 23 -6.28 -1.75 -21.27
N SER A 24 -5.50 -2.43 -20.44
CA SER A 24 -4.92 -1.89 -19.20
C SER A 24 -3.40 -1.66 -19.31
N TYR A 25 -2.79 -2.05 -20.43
CA TYR A 25 -1.37 -1.90 -20.69
C TYR A 25 -0.85 -0.47 -20.56
N VAL A 26 0.24 -0.32 -19.81
CA VAL A 26 0.93 0.95 -19.56
C VAL A 26 2.27 0.96 -20.32
N PRO A 27 2.38 1.69 -21.45
CA PRO A 27 3.65 1.89 -22.13
C PRO A 27 4.66 2.62 -21.23
N ALA A 28 5.96 2.41 -21.50
CA ALA A 28 7.02 3.11 -20.77
C ALA A 28 7.10 4.58 -21.20
N ASP A 29 7.52 5.47 -20.30
CA ASP A 29 7.76 6.87 -20.65
C ASP A 29 8.74 6.98 -21.83
N GLY A 30 8.40 7.81 -22.82
CA GLY A 30 9.22 8.01 -24.00
C GLY A 30 8.46 8.58 -25.20
N GLU A 31 9.18 8.68 -26.29
CA GLU A 31 8.69 9.14 -27.59
C GLU A 31 8.47 7.96 -28.52
N TYR A 32 7.31 7.96 -29.16
CA TYR A 32 6.79 6.87 -29.97
C TYR A 32 6.60 7.39 -31.38
N ILE A 33 7.36 6.85 -32.33
CA ILE A 33 7.31 7.21 -33.75
C ILE A 33 6.63 6.08 -34.50
N ILE A 34 5.65 6.43 -35.33
CA ILE A 34 4.97 5.50 -36.22
C ILE A 34 5.43 5.80 -37.63
N VAL A 35 5.84 4.76 -38.34
CA VAL A 35 6.35 4.84 -39.71
C VAL A 35 5.34 4.16 -40.63
N ASP A 36 4.86 4.92 -41.61
CA ASP A 36 4.06 4.38 -42.71
C ASP A 36 4.95 3.57 -43.68
N VAL A 37 4.42 2.43 -44.08
CA VAL A 37 5.07 1.43 -44.93
C VAL A 37 4.31 1.17 -46.23
N SER A 38 3.24 1.93 -46.49
CA SER A 38 2.39 1.78 -47.67
C SER A 38 3.03 2.30 -48.97
N GLY A 39 3.94 3.28 -48.88
CA GLY A 39 4.65 3.88 -50.01
C GLY A 39 5.96 3.16 -50.39
N GLU A 40 6.58 3.60 -51.50
CA GLU A 40 7.89 3.12 -51.91
C GLU A 40 8.99 3.46 -50.89
N GLU A 41 8.88 4.64 -50.28
CA GLU A 41 9.72 5.11 -49.18
C GLU A 41 8.92 5.17 -47.87
N PHE A 42 9.56 4.74 -46.79
CA PHE A 42 9.00 4.79 -45.45
C PHE A 42 9.03 6.22 -44.90
N LYS A 43 7.91 6.69 -44.37
CA LYS A 43 7.74 8.07 -43.88
C LYS A 43 7.18 8.06 -42.47
N GLU A 44 7.60 9.02 -41.66
CA GLU A 44 7.00 9.24 -40.35
C GLU A 44 5.52 9.63 -40.53
N LEU A 45 4.63 8.83 -39.95
CA LEU A 45 3.19 9.03 -39.95
C LEU A 45 2.74 9.88 -38.77
N ASP A 46 3.30 9.60 -37.59
CA ASP A 46 2.96 10.28 -36.34
C ASP A 46 4.08 10.13 -35.31
N ARG A 47 4.14 11.07 -34.37
CA ARG A 47 5.10 11.12 -33.27
C ARG A 47 4.42 11.58 -31.99
N ILE A 48 4.54 10.76 -30.95
CA ILE A 48 3.75 10.90 -29.73
C ILE A 48 4.65 10.77 -28.51
N ASP A 49 4.57 11.73 -27.60
CA ASP A 49 5.19 11.62 -26.29
C ASP A 49 4.23 10.97 -25.29
N ILE A 50 4.56 9.76 -24.85
CA ILE A 50 3.79 9.05 -23.82
C ILE A 50 4.50 9.22 -22.48
N LYS A 51 3.77 9.74 -21.50
CA LYS A 51 4.26 9.93 -20.14
C LYS A 51 3.18 9.65 -19.12
N GLN A 52 3.50 8.83 -18.12
CA GLN A 52 2.59 8.59 -17.00
C GLN A 52 2.72 9.69 -15.95
N ASP A 53 1.59 10.30 -15.57
CA ASP A 53 1.58 11.25 -14.46
C ASP A 53 1.88 10.52 -13.14
N LYS A 54 2.89 10.99 -12.41
CA LYS A 54 3.39 10.28 -11.22
C LYS A 54 2.40 10.26 -10.06
N LYS A 55 1.49 11.23 -9.97
CA LYS A 55 0.52 11.38 -8.87
C LYS A 55 -0.77 10.62 -9.16
N THR A 56 -1.37 10.89 -10.32
CA THR A 56 -2.66 10.33 -10.76
C THR A 56 -2.53 8.97 -11.43
N LYS A 57 -1.30 8.60 -11.85
CA LYS A 57 -1.00 7.37 -12.61
C LYS A 57 -1.70 7.27 -13.98
N LYS A 58 -2.26 8.37 -14.47
CA LYS A 58 -2.93 8.45 -15.77
C LYS A 58 -1.95 8.67 -16.92
N ILE A 59 -2.36 8.26 -18.11
CA ILE A 59 -1.65 8.45 -19.39
C ILE A 59 -2.64 9.08 -20.36
N ASP A 60 -2.17 9.97 -21.23
CA ASP A 60 -2.97 10.49 -22.32
C ASP A 60 -3.16 9.42 -23.41
N THR A 61 -4.41 9.07 -23.68
CA THR A 61 -4.80 8.03 -24.64
C THR A 61 -5.57 8.61 -25.83
N THR A 62 -5.59 9.93 -26.00
CA THR A 62 -6.44 10.62 -26.99
C THR A 62 -5.92 10.49 -28.43
N ASN A 63 -4.64 10.20 -28.61
CA ASN A 63 -4.06 10.03 -29.93
C ASN A 63 -4.67 8.82 -30.67
N TYR A 64 -5.01 9.01 -31.95
CA TYR A 64 -5.66 8.01 -32.80
C TYR A 64 -4.89 6.68 -32.91
N HIS A 65 -3.57 6.72 -32.88
CA HIS A 65 -2.70 5.54 -32.96
C HIS A 65 -2.35 4.91 -31.62
N PHE A 66 -2.84 5.45 -30.50
CA PHE A 66 -2.52 4.94 -29.17
C PHE A 66 -2.90 3.46 -29.01
N SER A 67 -4.08 3.03 -29.49
CA SER A 67 -4.50 1.62 -29.44
C SER A 67 -3.54 0.69 -30.19
N PHE A 68 -3.09 1.08 -31.38
CA PHE A 68 -2.10 0.34 -32.15
C PHE A 68 -0.78 0.24 -31.37
N ILE A 69 -0.27 1.35 -30.83
CA ILE A 69 0.96 1.38 -30.04
C ILE A 69 0.88 0.40 -28.87
N ARG A 70 -0.24 0.36 -28.13
CA ARG A 70 -0.35 -0.53 -26.97
C ARG A 70 -0.19 -2.00 -27.34
N GLN A 71 -0.88 -2.42 -28.40
CA GLN A 71 -0.86 -3.80 -28.86
C GLN A 71 0.52 -4.17 -29.42
N ALA A 72 1.05 -3.33 -30.30
CA ALA A 72 2.38 -3.51 -30.90
C ALA A 72 3.50 -3.50 -29.84
N ASP A 73 3.45 -2.57 -28.89
CA ASP A 73 4.45 -2.45 -27.82
C ASP A 73 4.43 -3.65 -26.87
N TYR A 74 3.23 -4.14 -26.52
CA TYR A 74 3.07 -5.36 -25.72
C TYR A 74 3.68 -6.59 -26.42
N MET A 75 3.39 -6.77 -27.71
CA MET A 75 3.92 -7.89 -28.51
C MET A 75 5.43 -7.80 -28.74
N SER A 76 6.00 -6.61 -28.77
CA SER A 76 7.40 -6.38 -29.10
C SER A 76 8.36 -6.32 -27.91
N LYS A 77 7.87 -6.40 -26.67
CA LYS A 77 8.71 -6.40 -25.47
C LYS A 77 9.52 -7.68 -25.29
N LEU A 78 10.73 -7.57 -24.78
CA LEU A 78 11.46 -8.74 -24.28
C LEU A 78 10.74 -9.33 -23.06
N ILE A 79 10.80 -10.67 -22.89
CA ILE A 79 10.29 -11.32 -21.68
C ILE A 79 11.06 -10.82 -20.45
N ASP A 80 12.38 -10.75 -20.58
CA ASP A 80 13.25 -10.13 -19.60
C ASP A 80 14.58 -9.71 -20.27
N MET A 81 15.38 -8.91 -19.55
CA MET A 81 16.67 -8.41 -20.04
C MET A 81 17.76 -9.49 -20.14
N ASN A 82 17.53 -10.71 -19.67
CA ASN A 82 18.42 -11.86 -19.83
C ASN A 82 18.07 -12.70 -21.07
N LYS A 83 16.95 -12.42 -21.72
CA LYS A 83 16.53 -13.04 -22.99
C LYS A 83 16.54 -12.05 -24.17
N PRO A 84 17.56 -11.17 -24.33
CA PRO A 84 17.54 -10.15 -25.36
C PRO A 84 17.75 -10.75 -26.76
N ILE A 85 17.26 -10.08 -27.82
CA ILE A 85 17.69 -10.38 -29.19
C ILE A 85 19.09 -9.81 -29.42
N ASP A 86 19.29 -8.53 -29.09
CA ASP A 86 20.60 -7.89 -29.07
C ASP A 86 21.43 -8.36 -27.85
N GLY A 87 22.51 -9.08 -28.09
CA GLY A 87 23.41 -9.58 -27.04
C GLY A 87 24.04 -8.48 -26.18
N LYS A 88 24.19 -7.25 -26.69
CA LYS A 88 24.73 -6.09 -25.97
C LYS A 88 23.66 -5.36 -25.14
N LYS A 89 22.38 -5.74 -25.27
CA LYS A 89 21.25 -5.20 -24.50
C LYS A 89 21.07 -3.69 -24.64
N VAL A 90 21.33 -3.15 -25.83
CA VAL A 90 21.07 -1.75 -26.20
C VAL A 90 19.70 -1.63 -26.85
N ILE A 91 19.35 -2.57 -27.72
CA ILE A 91 18.04 -2.67 -28.39
C ILE A 91 17.14 -3.61 -27.60
N HIS A 92 15.95 -3.12 -27.22
CA HIS A 92 15.04 -3.76 -26.26
C HIS A 92 13.74 -4.31 -26.88
N SER A 93 13.65 -4.39 -28.20
CA SER A 93 12.51 -5.00 -28.91
C SER A 93 12.82 -6.42 -29.36
N ASN A 94 11.79 -7.29 -29.42
CA ASN A 94 11.89 -8.65 -29.93
C ASN A 94 11.47 -8.80 -31.41
N ASN A 95 10.82 -7.77 -31.97
CA ASN A 95 10.11 -7.83 -33.22
C ASN A 95 10.72 -6.86 -34.24
N TYR A 96 11.00 -7.32 -35.46
CA TYR A 96 11.62 -6.49 -36.50
C TYR A 96 10.75 -5.34 -36.99
N PHE A 97 9.44 -5.35 -36.71
CA PHE A 97 8.57 -4.19 -36.96
C PHE A 97 8.74 -3.08 -35.92
N THR A 98 9.61 -3.26 -34.94
CA THR A 98 9.82 -2.29 -33.86
C THR A 98 11.28 -2.11 -33.50
N PHE A 99 11.61 -0.90 -33.07
CA PHE A 99 12.95 -0.59 -32.58
C PHE A 99 12.86 0.19 -31.27
N PHE A 100 13.21 -0.47 -30.16
CA PHE A 100 13.13 0.13 -28.82
C PHE A 100 14.54 0.40 -28.28
N VAL A 101 14.84 1.66 -27.97
CA VAL A 101 16.14 2.08 -27.43
C VAL A 101 15.95 3.22 -26.44
N LYS A 102 16.83 3.38 -25.46
CA LYS A 102 16.83 4.59 -24.62
C LYS A 102 17.45 5.76 -25.38
N LYS A 103 16.85 6.96 -25.30
CA LYS A 103 17.34 8.14 -26.03
C LYS A 103 18.80 8.44 -25.75
N GLU A 104 19.23 8.33 -24.48
CA GLU A 104 20.62 8.51 -24.06
C GLU A 104 21.62 7.58 -24.77
N ASN A 105 21.20 6.42 -25.29
CA ASN A 105 22.09 5.43 -25.93
C ASN A 105 22.34 5.68 -27.41
N ILE A 106 21.56 6.55 -28.07
CA ILE A 106 21.59 6.72 -29.53
C ILE A 106 22.89 7.40 -29.97
N ASN A 107 23.27 8.51 -29.34
CA ASN A 107 24.42 9.32 -29.75
C ASN A 107 25.62 9.23 -28.78
N ASN A 108 25.56 8.35 -27.77
CA ASN A 108 26.65 8.17 -26.79
C ASN A 108 27.65 7.05 -27.14
N GLY A 109 27.54 6.46 -28.34
CA GLY A 109 28.40 5.38 -28.85
C GLY A 109 27.99 3.96 -28.45
N LYS A 110 27.03 3.78 -27.53
CA LYS A 110 26.51 2.43 -27.18
C LYS A 110 25.72 1.82 -28.33
N LEU A 111 24.84 2.61 -28.95
CA LEU A 111 24.22 2.25 -30.22
C LEU A 111 25.19 2.62 -31.35
N ASN A 112 25.50 1.65 -32.20
CA ASN A 112 26.28 1.85 -33.41
C ASN A 112 25.82 0.85 -34.49
N ASN A 113 26.27 1.07 -35.73
CA ASN A 113 25.84 0.26 -36.88
C ASN A 113 26.08 -1.23 -36.67
N THR A 114 27.19 -1.64 -36.04
CA THR A 114 27.44 -3.06 -35.75
C THR A 114 26.37 -3.65 -34.84
N VAL A 115 25.91 -2.92 -33.81
CA VAL A 115 24.81 -3.40 -32.94
C VAL A 115 23.50 -3.55 -33.73
N ILE A 116 23.18 -2.58 -34.58
CA ILE A 116 21.97 -2.61 -35.40
C ILE A 116 22.02 -3.77 -36.41
N GLU A 117 23.16 -3.95 -37.08
CA GLU A 117 23.39 -5.04 -38.03
C GLU A 117 23.33 -6.42 -37.35
N GLU A 118 24.00 -6.61 -36.21
CA GLU A 118 23.94 -7.84 -35.42
C GLU A 118 22.49 -8.16 -35.02
N TYR A 119 21.74 -7.15 -34.54
CA TYR A 119 20.34 -7.30 -34.15
C TYR A 119 19.45 -7.78 -35.31
N TYR A 120 19.50 -7.11 -36.46
CA TYR A 120 18.69 -7.49 -37.62
C TYR A 120 19.17 -8.79 -38.27
N SER A 121 20.47 -9.12 -38.20
CA SER A 121 20.97 -10.41 -38.68
C SER A 121 20.33 -11.58 -37.93
N ILE A 122 20.16 -11.45 -36.61
CA ILE A 122 19.48 -12.45 -35.78
C ILE A 122 17.99 -12.52 -36.14
N LEU A 123 17.32 -11.39 -36.36
CA LEU A 123 15.90 -11.40 -36.75
C LEU A 123 15.67 -12.02 -38.14
N LYS A 124 16.62 -11.82 -39.05
CA LYS A 124 16.63 -12.41 -40.39
C LYS A 124 16.91 -13.91 -40.36
N ASN A 125 17.79 -14.35 -39.46
CA ASN A 125 18.15 -15.74 -39.25
C ASN A 125 18.25 -16.08 -37.75
N PRO A 126 17.13 -16.41 -37.08
CA PRO A 126 17.13 -16.64 -35.63
C PRO A 126 17.99 -17.82 -35.16
N LEU A 127 18.39 -18.71 -36.07
CA LEU A 127 19.29 -19.82 -35.79
C LEU A 127 20.71 -19.36 -35.41
N LEU A 128 21.08 -18.09 -35.70
CA LEU A 128 22.31 -17.47 -35.18
C LEU A 128 22.29 -17.34 -33.65
N LYS A 129 21.11 -17.16 -33.07
CA LYS A 129 20.91 -17.10 -31.61
C LYS A 129 20.64 -18.48 -31.00
N TYR A 130 19.87 -19.31 -31.71
CA TYR A 130 19.51 -20.68 -31.32
C TYR A 130 20.41 -21.69 -32.02
N THR A 131 21.68 -21.66 -31.63
CA THR A 131 22.76 -22.53 -32.12
C THR A 131 22.51 -24.00 -31.77
N GLU A 132 23.28 -24.90 -32.38
CA GLU A 132 23.22 -26.35 -32.08
C GLU A 132 23.47 -26.66 -30.60
N SER A 133 24.35 -25.88 -29.94
CA SER A 133 24.58 -25.98 -28.49
C SER A 133 23.35 -25.63 -27.64
N LYS A 134 22.33 -24.99 -28.23
CA LYS A 134 21.02 -24.69 -27.62
C LYS A 134 19.90 -25.50 -28.29
N SER A 135 20.15 -26.80 -28.48
CA SER A 135 19.27 -27.72 -29.23
C SER A 135 17.80 -27.66 -28.82
N LYS A 136 17.50 -27.53 -27.52
CA LYS A 136 16.12 -27.40 -27.01
C LYS A 136 15.43 -26.12 -27.50
N SER A 137 16.10 -24.97 -27.40
CA SER A 137 15.58 -23.70 -27.92
C SER A 137 15.46 -23.70 -29.44
N ARG A 138 16.42 -24.33 -30.12
CA ARG A 138 16.42 -24.47 -31.58
C ARG A 138 15.22 -25.27 -32.07
N LYS A 139 14.94 -26.41 -31.45
CA LYS A 139 13.77 -27.25 -31.76
C LYS A 139 12.46 -26.46 -31.60
N LEU A 140 12.29 -25.80 -30.45
CA LEU A 140 11.14 -24.94 -30.17
C LEU A 140 10.94 -23.86 -31.25
N TYR A 141 12.01 -23.15 -31.61
CA TYR A 141 11.94 -22.10 -32.62
C TYR A 141 11.53 -22.67 -33.99
N LEU A 142 12.11 -23.80 -34.42
CA LEU A 142 11.79 -24.42 -35.71
C LEU A 142 10.34 -24.89 -35.80
N GLU A 143 9.77 -25.41 -34.71
CA GLU A 143 8.34 -25.77 -34.64
C GLU A 143 7.45 -24.53 -34.82
N LEU A 144 7.79 -23.42 -34.16
CA LEU A 144 7.07 -22.15 -34.27
C LEU A 144 7.25 -21.50 -35.65
N GLU A 145 8.43 -21.61 -36.26
CA GLU A 145 8.67 -21.17 -37.64
C GLU A 145 7.84 -22.00 -38.64
N GLY A 146 7.70 -23.31 -38.41
CA GLY A 146 6.82 -24.16 -39.21
C GLY A 146 5.36 -23.72 -39.15
N LYS A 147 4.90 -23.25 -37.99
CA LYS A 147 3.52 -22.74 -37.77
C LYS A 147 3.31 -21.33 -38.31
N ASN A 148 4.22 -20.41 -38.00
CA ASN A 148 4.04 -18.96 -38.23
C ASN A 148 4.78 -18.43 -39.47
N GLY A 149 5.55 -19.29 -40.14
CA GLY A 149 6.34 -18.93 -41.31
C GLY A 149 7.69 -18.30 -40.98
N LYS A 150 8.54 -18.27 -42.00
CA LYS A 150 9.88 -17.68 -41.94
C LYS A 150 9.80 -16.15 -41.84
N PRO A 151 10.77 -15.51 -41.14
CA PRO A 151 10.88 -14.05 -41.14
C PRO A 151 10.99 -13.49 -42.57
N ASN A 152 10.28 -12.41 -42.87
CA ASN A 152 10.31 -11.79 -44.19
C ASN A 152 11.60 -10.97 -44.37
N GLN A 153 12.58 -11.57 -45.05
CA GLN A 153 13.91 -10.99 -45.21
C GLN A 153 13.89 -9.64 -45.94
N THR A 154 13.07 -9.48 -46.97
CA THR A 154 12.95 -8.22 -47.73
C THR A 154 12.40 -7.08 -46.87
N ARG A 155 11.40 -7.37 -46.03
CA ARG A 155 10.87 -6.37 -45.08
C ARG A 155 11.92 -5.98 -44.04
N ILE A 156 12.63 -6.97 -43.49
CA ILE A 156 13.70 -6.76 -42.51
C ILE A 156 14.80 -5.86 -43.08
N GLU A 157 15.25 -6.12 -44.31
CA GLU A 157 16.27 -5.31 -44.98
C GLU A 157 15.82 -3.85 -45.17
N LYS A 158 14.58 -3.63 -45.63
CA LYS A 158 14.01 -2.29 -45.79
C LYS A 158 13.94 -1.53 -44.46
N ILE A 159 13.47 -2.20 -43.40
CA ILE A 159 13.36 -1.63 -42.06
C ILE A 159 14.75 -1.33 -41.48
N GLN A 160 15.69 -2.26 -41.59
CA GLN A 160 17.07 -2.08 -41.15
C GLN A 160 17.69 -0.86 -41.81
N LYS A 161 17.56 -0.73 -43.14
CA LYS A 161 18.06 0.41 -43.89
C LYS A 161 17.49 1.72 -43.36
N TRP A 162 16.16 1.79 -43.20
CA TRP A 162 15.52 2.99 -42.65
C TRP A 162 16.04 3.34 -41.25
N ILE A 163 16.23 2.36 -40.37
CA ILE A 163 16.77 2.61 -39.03
C ILE A 163 18.20 3.16 -39.10
N VAL A 164 19.08 2.55 -39.88
CA VAL A 164 20.47 3.02 -40.04
C VAL A 164 20.51 4.45 -40.58
N ASP A 165 19.68 4.74 -41.58
CA ASP A 165 19.66 6.04 -42.26
C ASP A 165 19.08 7.17 -41.38
N ASN A 166 18.25 6.86 -40.38
CA ASN A 166 17.48 7.89 -39.64
C ASN A 166 17.80 7.96 -38.14
N ILE A 167 18.17 6.86 -37.47
CA ILE A 167 18.11 6.75 -35.99
C ILE A 167 18.89 7.85 -35.24
N HIS A 168 20.05 8.25 -35.75
CA HIS A 168 20.91 9.25 -35.12
C HIS A 168 20.37 10.68 -35.23
N ASP A 169 19.55 10.95 -36.24
CA ASP A 169 18.95 12.27 -36.49
C ASP A 169 17.63 12.45 -35.75
N LEU A 170 16.99 11.35 -35.32
CA LEU A 170 15.74 11.41 -34.54
C LEU A 170 15.92 11.98 -33.14
N VAL A 171 17.16 12.06 -32.63
CA VAL A 171 17.47 12.51 -31.27
C VAL A 171 18.68 13.46 -31.28
N PRO A 172 18.65 14.57 -30.52
CA PRO A 172 19.80 15.48 -30.43
C PRO A 172 21.09 14.77 -29.97
N LYS A 173 22.25 15.22 -30.47
CA LYS A 173 23.56 14.59 -30.18
C LYS A 173 23.90 14.53 -28.69
N ASP A 174 23.55 15.56 -27.92
CA ASP A 174 23.84 15.65 -26.48
C ASP A 174 22.68 15.21 -25.57
N ASN A 175 21.74 14.40 -26.09
CA ASN A 175 20.57 13.99 -25.32
C ASN A 175 20.94 13.03 -24.16
N LYS A 176 20.59 13.41 -22.93
CA LYS A 176 20.78 12.62 -21.69
C LYS A 176 19.47 12.04 -21.14
N ASP A 177 18.39 12.11 -21.91
CA ASP A 177 17.09 11.58 -21.53
C ASP A 177 17.13 10.05 -21.45
N LYS A 178 16.74 9.54 -20.27
CA LYS A 178 16.72 8.11 -19.97
C LYS A 178 15.42 7.41 -20.39
N THR A 179 14.46 8.17 -20.91
CA THR A 179 13.23 7.64 -21.50
C THR A 179 13.52 6.92 -22.82
N TYR A 180 12.50 6.24 -23.34
CA TYR A 180 12.63 5.49 -24.57
C TYR A 180 12.42 6.37 -25.82
N LEU A 181 13.12 6.02 -26.90
CA LEU A 181 12.62 6.19 -28.25
C LEU A 181 12.12 4.82 -28.72
N LYS A 182 10.88 4.76 -29.19
CA LYS A 182 10.28 3.55 -29.75
C LYS A 182 9.73 3.82 -31.13
N ILE A 183 10.21 3.07 -32.11
CA ILE A 183 9.81 3.21 -33.51
C ILE A 183 8.96 2.00 -33.89
N PHE A 184 7.84 2.23 -34.57
CA PHE A 184 6.87 1.22 -34.98
C PHE A 184 6.61 1.33 -36.48
N PHE A 185 6.87 0.26 -37.22
CA PHE A 185 6.52 0.17 -38.64
C PHE A 185 5.09 -0.37 -38.76
N LYS A 186 4.19 0.40 -39.39
CA LYS A 186 2.74 0.16 -39.38
C LYS A 186 2.30 -0.96 -40.32
N TYR A 187 2.66 -2.19 -39.98
CA TYR A 187 2.13 -3.41 -40.56
C TYR A 187 0.91 -3.91 -39.77
N ASP A 188 0.23 -4.91 -40.33
CA ASP A 188 -0.88 -5.60 -39.67
C ASP A 188 -0.47 -6.23 -38.33
N LEU A 189 -1.32 -6.14 -37.31
CA LEU A 189 -1.03 -6.64 -35.96
C LEU A 189 -0.92 -8.18 -35.92
N GLU A 190 -1.51 -8.92 -36.86
CA GLU A 190 -1.29 -10.37 -36.96
C GLU A 190 0.15 -10.72 -37.34
N GLU A 191 0.81 -9.87 -38.14
CA GLU A 191 2.22 -10.07 -38.46
C GLU A 191 3.09 -9.80 -37.22
N TYR A 192 2.73 -8.80 -36.41
CA TYR A 192 3.36 -8.59 -35.11
C TYR A 192 3.19 -9.80 -34.19
N ARG A 193 1.97 -10.36 -34.13
CA ARG A 193 1.64 -11.51 -33.30
C ARG A 193 2.46 -12.74 -33.69
N LYS A 194 2.57 -13.06 -34.98
CA LYS A 194 3.37 -14.21 -35.49
C LYS A 194 4.83 -14.13 -35.08
N GLU A 195 5.45 -12.97 -35.23
CA GLU A 195 6.86 -12.75 -34.86
C GLU A 195 7.06 -12.76 -33.34
N SER A 196 6.13 -12.13 -32.61
CA SER A 196 6.11 -12.13 -31.15
C SER A 196 5.99 -13.55 -30.59
N GLU A 197 5.08 -14.38 -31.11
CA GLU A 197 4.86 -15.75 -30.65
C GLU A 197 6.12 -16.62 -30.85
N LYS A 198 6.81 -16.48 -31.99
CA LYS A 198 8.10 -17.16 -32.24
C LYS A 198 9.12 -16.82 -31.16
N TYR A 199 9.24 -15.55 -30.78
CA TYR A 199 10.14 -15.14 -29.70
C TYR A 199 9.66 -15.60 -28.32
N ILE A 200 8.41 -15.30 -27.95
CA ILE A 200 7.88 -15.53 -26.60
C ILE A 200 7.93 -17.02 -26.28
N LEU A 201 7.33 -17.87 -27.11
CA LEU A 201 7.20 -19.30 -26.81
C LEU A 201 8.55 -20.04 -26.83
N THR A 202 9.51 -19.58 -27.62
CA THR A 202 10.89 -20.11 -27.60
C THR A 202 11.61 -19.79 -26.29
N ASN A 203 11.28 -18.66 -25.64
CA ASN A 203 12.01 -18.12 -24.50
C ASN A 203 11.18 -18.05 -23.20
N ILE A 204 9.98 -18.63 -23.16
CA ILE A 204 9.02 -18.37 -22.07
C ILE A 204 9.47 -18.95 -20.72
N TYR A 205 10.13 -20.10 -20.74
CA TYR A 205 10.65 -20.75 -19.54
C TYR A 205 11.86 -20.01 -18.96
N ASN A 206 12.11 -20.17 -17.65
CA ASN A 206 13.26 -19.58 -16.98
C ASN A 206 14.59 -19.96 -17.64
N SER A 207 14.78 -21.25 -17.94
CA SER A 207 15.79 -21.76 -18.86
C SER A 207 15.26 -23.01 -19.56
N ASN A 208 15.51 -23.10 -20.86
CA ASN A 208 15.14 -24.29 -21.64
C ASN A 208 15.96 -25.52 -21.25
N ASP A 209 17.08 -25.36 -20.55
CA ASP A 209 17.90 -26.49 -20.07
C ASP A 209 17.12 -27.40 -19.11
N PHE A 210 16.18 -26.81 -18.35
CA PHE A 210 15.31 -27.55 -17.42
C PHE A 210 14.10 -28.18 -18.10
N ASN A 211 13.88 -27.92 -19.39
CA ASN A 211 12.69 -28.43 -20.08
C ASN A 211 12.77 -29.94 -20.26
N ILE A 212 11.62 -30.60 -20.09
CA ILE A 212 11.42 -32.02 -20.37
C ILE A 212 10.24 -32.19 -21.32
N SER A 213 10.18 -33.33 -22.02
CA SER A 213 9.04 -33.68 -22.85
C SER A 213 8.27 -34.81 -22.20
N ILE A 214 6.95 -34.62 -22.06
CA ILE A 214 6.00 -35.61 -21.55
C ILE A 214 4.84 -35.60 -22.54
N ASP A 215 4.47 -36.77 -23.09
CA ASP A 215 3.36 -36.92 -24.04
C ASP A 215 3.39 -35.91 -25.21
N ASN A 216 4.58 -35.71 -25.80
CA ASN A 216 4.85 -34.73 -26.86
C ASN A 216 4.62 -33.25 -26.49
N GLN A 217 4.34 -32.93 -25.22
CA GLN A 217 4.27 -31.57 -24.72
C GLN A 217 5.55 -31.21 -23.98
N ILE A 218 5.94 -29.94 -24.07
CA ILE A 218 7.12 -29.41 -23.38
C ILE A 218 6.68 -28.87 -22.02
N TYR A 219 7.40 -29.29 -20.99
CA TYR A 219 7.23 -28.82 -19.63
C TYR A 219 8.52 -28.16 -19.17
N GLY A 220 8.41 -27.01 -18.50
CA GLY A 220 9.56 -26.24 -18.04
C GLY A 220 9.23 -25.40 -16.81
N LEU A 221 10.26 -24.82 -16.19
CA LEU A 221 10.09 -23.93 -15.06
C LEU A 221 9.64 -22.54 -15.57
N PRO A 222 8.50 -21.97 -15.10
CA PRO A 222 8.12 -20.61 -15.46
C PRO A 222 9.14 -19.57 -14.98
N ASN A 223 9.11 -18.40 -15.61
CA ASN A 223 10.04 -17.30 -15.29
C ASN A 223 9.54 -16.40 -14.16
N ASP A 224 8.22 -16.21 -14.03
CA ASP A 224 7.63 -15.22 -13.14
C ASP A 224 7.83 -15.55 -11.66
N ASN A 225 8.40 -14.61 -10.90
CA ASN A 225 8.70 -14.74 -9.47
C ASN A 225 9.53 -15.98 -9.09
N MET A 226 10.22 -16.61 -10.04
CA MET A 226 11.12 -17.74 -9.82
C MET A 226 12.33 -17.68 -10.75
N GLY A 227 13.48 -17.27 -10.20
CA GLY A 227 14.74 -17.18 -10.94
C GLY A 227 15.76 -18.23 -10.48
N LEU A 228 15.86 -19.36 -11.18
CA LEU A 228 17.01 -20.27 -11.04
C LEU A 228 18.14 -19.78 -11.93
N ASN A 229 19.32 -19.58 -11.35
CA ASN A 229 20.52 -19.32 -12.13
C ASN A 229 21.70 -20.09 -11.54
N ALA A 230 22.73 -20.30 -12.35
CA ALA A 230 23.94 -21.02 -11.92
C ALA A 230 24.64 -20.41 -10.69
N LYS A 231 24.36 -19.13 -10.37
CA LYS A 231 24.89 -18.44 -9.19
C LYS A 231 24.10 -18.71 -7.91
N LYS A 232 22.90 -19.32 -8.00
CA LYS A 232 22.04 -19.69 -6.87
C LYS A 232 21.76 -21.20 -6.85
N PRO A 233 22.80 -22.05 -6.79
CA PRO A 233 22.64 -23.51 -6.82
C PRO A 233 21.91 -24.08 -5.60
N TYR A 234 21.73 -23.28 -4.53
CA TYR A 234 20.98 -23.66 -3.33
C TYR A 234 19.47 -23.64 -3.52
N LEU A 235 18.96 -23.03 -4.60
CA LEU A 235 17.54 -23.07 -4.95
C LEU A 235 17.16 -24.34 -5.73
N GLU A 236 18.15 -25.12 -6.18
CA GLU A 236 17.91 -26.41 -6.84
C GLU A 236 17.61 -27.51 -5.82
N ASN A 237 16.62 -28.35 -6.14
CA ASN A 237 16.30 -29.57 -5.42
C ASN A 237 17.27 -30.68 -5.77
N LYS A 238 18.51 -30.62 -5.26
CA LYS A 238 19.59 -31.56 -5.61
C LYS A 238 19.34 -33.02 -5.24
N THR A 239 18.41 -33.28 -4.31
CA THR A 239 18.03 -34.65 -3.89
C THR A 239 16.89 -35.25 -4.71
N ARG A 240 16.24 -34.47 -5.59
CA ARG A 240 15.14 -34.93 -6.45
C ARG A 240 15.65 -35.22 -7.86
N LYS A 241 14.95 -36.11 -8.57
CA LYS A 241 15.17 -36.37 -10.01
C LYS A 241 15.05 -35.10 -10.85
N THR A 242 14.07 -34.26 -10.51
CA THR A 242 13.86 -32.93 -11.10
C THR A 242 14.43 -31.88 -10.15
N LYS A 243 15.45 -31.16 -10.60
CA LYS A 243 16.16 -30.14 -9.81
C LYS A 243 15.36 -28.85 -9.60
N VAL A 244 14.26 -28.67 -10.33
CA VAL A 244 13.39 -27.51 -10.21
C VAL A 244 12.17 -27.84 -9.33
N PRO A 245 11.53 -26.86 -8.67
CA PRO A 245 10.44 -27.12 -7.73
C PRO A 245 9.18 -27.68 -8.39
N PHE A 246 8.82 -27.15 -9.54
CA PHE A 246 7.66 -27.52 -10.34
C PHE A 246 7.92 -27.24 -11.82
N LEU A 247 7.08 -27.80 -12.68
CA LEU A 247 7.12 -27.63 -14.12
C LEU A 247 5.71 -27.38 -14.63
N LEU A 248 5.59 -26.56 -15.66
CA LEU A 248 4.33 -26.22 -16.32
C LEU A 248 4.47 -26.47 -17.82
N SER A 249 3.37 -26.89 -18.45
CA SER A 249 3.26 -26.98 -19.91
C SER A 249 3.41 -25.62 -20.57
N GLN A 250 3.64 -25.59 -21.88
CA GLN A 250 3.80 -24.32 -22.61
C GLN A 250 2.55 -23.44 -22.52
N ASP A 251 1.36 -24.03 -22.58
CA ASP A 251 0.09 -23.32 -22.46
C ASP A 251 -0.12 -22.75 -21.05
N GLU A 252 0.19 -23.54 -20.02
CA GLU A 252 0.11 -23.09 -18.61
C GLU A 252 1.09 -21.95 -18.32
N VAL A 253 2.34 -22.04 -18.80
CA VAL A 253 3.32 -20.94 -18.62
C VAL A 253 2.89 -19.69 -19.39
N LEU A 254 2.32 -19.84 -20.58
CA LEU A 254 1.81 -18.70 -21.35
C LEU A 254 0.67 -18.01 -20.61
N MET A 255 -0.27 -18.78 -20.05
CA MET A 255 -1.38 -18.24 -19.27
C MET A 255 -0.90 -17.57 -17.98
N GLN A 256 0.10 -18.17 -17.31
CA GLN A 256 0.74 -17.56 -16.15
C GLN A 256 1.40 -16.22 -16.52
N LYS A 257 2.20 -16.16 -17.59
CA LYS A 257 2.82 -14.91 -18.05
C LYS A 257 1.77 -13.82 -18.28
N LYS A 258 0.69 -14.18 -18.97
CA LYS A 258 -0.44 -13.28 -19.27
C LYS A 258 -1.10 -12.73 -18.01
N PHE A 259 -1.32 -13.58 -17.01
CA PHE A 259 -1.81 -13.16 -15.70
C PHE A 259 -0.84 -12.19 -15.01
N PHE A 260 0.46 -12.46 -15.05
CA PHE A 260 1.48 -11.56 -14.49
C PHE A 260 1.57 -10.22 -15.24
N ASP A 261 1.42 -10.21 -16.56
CA ASP A 261 1.33 -8.98 -17.34
C ASP A 261 0.10 -8.16 -16.94
N TYR A 262 -1.06 -8.82 -16.76
CA TYR A 262 -2.27 -8.18 -16.24
C TYR A 262 -2.01 -7.57 -14.85
N LEU A 263 -1.41 -8.30 -13.92
CA LEU A 263 -1.06 -7.78 -12.60
C LEU A 263 -0.10 -6.59 -12.69
N MET A 264 0.89 -6.64 -13.59
CA MET A 264 1.84 -5.56 -13.83
C MET A 264 1.15 -4.27 -14.29
N ASN A 265 0.10 -4.39 -15.11
CA ASN A 265 -0.73 -3.26 -15.52
C ASN A 265 -1.47 -2.66 -14.32
N GLN A 266 -2.12 -3.49 -13.49
CA GLN A 266 -2.84 -3.03 -12.30
C GLN A 266 -1.93 -2.28 -11.32
N VAL A 267 -0.77 -2.87 -10.97
CA VAL A 267 0.17 -2.23 -10.03
C VAL A 267 0.82 -0.98 -10.62
N SER A 268 0.95 -0.89 -11.94
CA SER A 268 1.48 0.30 -12.63
C SER A 268 0.54 1.50 -12.53
N ILE A 269 -0.76 1.27 -12.37
CA ILE A 269 -1.75 2.32 -12.10
C ILE A 269 -2.08 2.48 -10.60
N GLY A 270 -1.30 1.85 -9.72
CA GLY A 270 -1.44 1.97 -8.26
C GLY A 270 -2.46 1.01 -7.62
N LYS A 271 -3.09 0.13 -8.41
CA LYS A 271 -4.01 -0.88 -7.92
C LYS A 271 -3.21 -2.11 -7.47
N THR A 272 -3.07 -2.25 -6.16
CA THR A 272 -2.15 -3.20 -5.52
C THR A 272 -2.85 -4.25 -4.67
N ASN A 273 -4.15 -4.07 -4.41
CA ASN A 273 -5.02 -5.02 -3.74
C ASN A 273 -5.90 -5.70 -4.79
N ILE A 274 -5.71 -6.99 -5.04
CA ILE A 274 -6.44 -7.74 -6.06
C ILE A 274 -7.31 -8.81 -5.39
N TYR A 275 -8.58 -8.85 -5.76
CA TYR A 275 -9.59 -9.78 -5.30
C TYR A 275 -10.06 -10.63 -6.48
N ILE A 276 -10.11 -11.93 -6.30
CA ILE A 276 -10.37 -12.91 -7.37
C ILE A 276 -11.38 -13.92 -6.85
N ASN A 277 -12.59 -13.93 -7.41
CA ASN A 277 -13.59 -14.98 -7.16
C ASN A 277 -13.72 -15.86 -8.41
N GLU A 278 -14.76 -16.68 -8.54
CA GLU A 278 -14.90 -17.59 -9.70
C GLU A 278 -15.28 -16.88 -11.02
N ASP A 279 -15.71 -15.62 -10.95
CA ASP A 279 -16.34 -14.90 -12.05
C ASP A 279 -15.57 -13.65 -12.49
N GLU A 280 -14.80 -13.02 -11.59
CA GLU A 280 -14.17 -11.74 -11.86
C GLU A 280 -12.87 -11.51 -11.08
N ILE A 281 -12.12 -10.51 -11.54
CA ILE A 281 -10.92 -9.98 -10.89
C ILE A 281 -11.10 -8.48 -10.65
N LYS A 282 -11.13 -8.07 -9.38
CA LYS A 282 -11.25 -6.67 -8.98
C LYS A 282 -9.92 -6.18 -8.39
N ALA A 283 -9.46 -5.02 -8.85
CA ALA A 283 -8.19 -4.43 -8.40
C ALA A 283 -8.40 -3.01 -7.86
N PHE A 284 -7.82 -2.74 -6.69
CA PHE A 284 -8.01 -1.52 -5.92
C PHE A 284 -6.70 -0.95 -5.41
N SER A 285 -6.66 0.37 -5.23
CA SER A 285 -5.62 1.07 -4.47
C SER A 285 -5.78 0.85 -2.95
N ASN A 286 -4.94 1.49 -2.13
CA ASN A 286 -5.08 1.50 -0.66
C ASN A 286 -6.17 2.46 -0.15
N ASP A 287 -6.68 3.34 -1.00
CA ASP A 287 -7.72 4.26 -0.61
C ASP A 287 -9.12 3.69 -0.96
N GLU A 288 -9.15 2.76 -1.91
CA GLU A 288 -10.31 1.99 -2.32
C GLU A 288 -10.43 0.66 -1.53
N MET A 289 -11.66 0.15 -1.45
CA MET A 289 -12.00 -1.10 -0.77
C MET A 289 -13.20 -1.72 -1.50
N LEU A 290 -13.41 -3.03 -1.31
CA LEU A 290 -14.65 -3.68 -1.70
C LEU A 290 -15.83 -3.05 -0.95
N ASP A 291 -16.94 -2.85 -1.65
CA ASP A 291 -18.20 -2.29 -1.16
C ASP A 291 -19.35 -3.32 -1.16
N GLU A 292 -19.06 -4.55 -1.57
CA GLU A 292 -19.95 -5.71 -1.54
C GLU A 292 -19.35 -6.90 -0.78
N ASP A 293 -20.20 -7.87 -0.43
CA ASP A 293 -19.79 -9.12 0.17
C ASP A 293 -18.89 -9.91 -0.79
N PHE A 294 -17.82 -10.52 -0.26
CA PHE A 294 -16.83 -11.21 -1.10
C PHE A 294 -16.34 -12.52 -0.48
N SER A 295 -16.11 -13.49 -1.35
CA SER A 295 -15.43 -14.76 -1.05
C SER A 295 -14.56 -15.13 -2.23
N GLY A 296 -13.33 -15.59 -1.97
CA GLY A 296 -12.36 -15.91 -3.00
C GLY A 296 -10.92 -15.70 -2.53
N TYR A 297 -10.05 -15.34 -3.45
CA TYR A 297 -8.64 -15.09 -3.18
C TYR A 297 -8.34 -13.60 -3.10
N TYR A 298 -7.39 -13.25 -2.23
CA TYR A 298 -6.82 -11.93 -2.12
C TYR A 298 -5.32 -11.97 -2.42
N LEU A 299 -4.84 -11.03 -3.23
CA LEU A 299 -3.42 -10.85 -3.54
C LEU A 299 -3.01 -9.40 -3.27
N ARG A 300 -1.88 -9.23 -2.57
CA ARG A 300 -1.14 -7.98 -2.56
C ARG A 300 -0.03 -8.04 -3.60
N ALA A 301 -0.11 -7.21 -4.64
CA ALA A 301 0.94 -7.11 -5.64
C ALA A 301 1.69 -5.77 -5.52
N LYS A 302 2.97 -5.77 -5.91
CA LYS A 302 3.82 -4.59 -5.94
C LYS A 302 4.62 -4.53 -7.24
N LYS A 303 4.80 -3.33 -7.75
CA LYS A 303 5.68 -3.06 -8.90
C LYS A 303 7.16 -3.13 -8.47
N GLY A 304 7.88 -4.14 -8.95
CA GLY A 304 9.33 -4.24 -8.93
C GLY A 304 9.93 -4.08 -10.32
N LYS A 305 11.05 -4.78 -10.59
CA LYS A 305 11.52 -5.02 -11.98
C LYS A 305 10.52 -5.89 -12.75
N GLU A 306 9.90 -6.79 -12.01
CA GLU A 306 8.79 -7.67 -12.35
C GLU A 306 7.72 -7.50 -11.26
N VAL A 307 6.51 -8.01 -11.46
CA VAL A 307 5.44 -7.88 -10.46
C VAL A 307 5.62 -8.89 -9.34
N GLU A 308 5.72 -8.40 -8.11
CA GLU A 308 5.95 -9.22 -6.93
C GLU A 308 4.63 -9.42 -6.18
N ILE A 309 4.32 -10.66 -5.78
CA ILE A 309 3.20 -10.97 -4.89
C ILE A 309 3.74 -10.99 -3.46
N HIS A 310 3.31 -10.04 -2.63
CA HIS A 310 3.80 -9.83 -1.26
C HIS A 310 2.92 -10.50 -0.20
N ASP A 311 1.66 -10.75 -0.53
CA ASP A 311 0.68 -11.37 0.35
C ASP A 311 -0.34 -12.12 -0.52
N PHE A 312 -0.79 -13.28 -0.03
CA PHE A 312 -1.78 -14.12 -0.69
C PHE A 312 -2.63 -14.77 0.39
N ASP A 313 -3.95 -14.62 0.27
CA ASP A 313 -4.88 -15.15 1.27
C ASP A 313 -6.15 -15.71 0.63
N THR A 314 -6.86 -16.56 1.37
CA THR A 314 -8.20 -17.03 1.01
C THR A 314 -9.21 -16.36 1.92
N ILE A 315 -10.09 -15.56 1.34
CA ILE A 315 -11.20 -14.89 2.03
C ILE A 315 -12.42 -15.80 1.95
N VAL A 316 -12.83 -16.34 3.09
CA VAL A 316 -14.06 -17.16 3.17
C VAL A 316 -15.30 -16.27 3.20
N ILE A 317 -15.25 -15.19 3.99
CA ILE A 317 -16.33 -14.21 4.11
C ILE A 317 -15.71 -12.84 4.34
N TYR A 318 -16.01 -11.91 3.44
CA TYR A 318 -15.80 -10.48 3.64
C TYR A 318 -17.16 -9.79 3.62
N LYS A 319 -17.40 -8.94 4.61
CA LYS A 319 -18.57 -8.06 4.68
C LYS A 319 -18.11 -6.63 4.87
N PRO A 320 -18.38 -5.72 3.91
CA PRO A 320 -18.00 -4.32 4.00
C PRO A 320 -18.88 -3.57 5.00
N ASN A 321 -20.14 -3.97 5.11
CA ASN A 321 -21.09 -3.46 6.09
C ASN A 321 -20.88 -4.15 7.44
N ILE A 322 -20.90 -3.35 8.50
CA ILE A 322 -20.72 -3.79 9.88
C ILE A 322 -21.95 -3.50 10.70
N ASN A 323 -22.06 -4.17 11.86
CA ASN A 323 -22.97 -3.71 12.89
C ASN A 323 -22.61 -2.27 13.23
N PRO A 324 -23.58 -1.33 13.27
CA PRO A 324 -23.24 0.08 13.33
C PRO A 324 -22.47 0.43 14.60
N ILE A 325 -21.32 1.07 14.44
CA ILE A 325 -20.54 1.61 15.56
C ILE A 325 -21.05 3.01 15.86
N ASN A 326 -21.35 3.30 17.13
CA ASN A 326 -21.72 4.64 17.54
C ASN A 326 -20.47 5.41 18.01
N ILE A 327 -19.98 6.34 17.19
CA ILE A 327 -18.86 7.20 17.56
C ILE A 327 -19.37 8.34 18.43
N VAL A 328 -18.96 8.39 19.69
CA VAL A 328 -19.50 9.31 20.71
C VAL A 328 -18.52 10.42 21.09
N ASN A 329 -19.07 11.59 21.41
CA ASN A 329 -18.31 12.72 21.96
C ASN A 329 -18.26 12.64 23.49
N ALA A 330 -17.60 11.62 24.04
CA ALA A 330 -17.61 11.33 25.48
C ALA A 330 -17.06 12.49 26.33
N LEU A 331 -16.06 13.22 25.82
CA LEU A 331 -15.47 14.38 26.48
C LEU A 331 -16.10 15.73 26.10
N GLN A 332 -17.23 15.74 25.38
CA GLN A 332 -18.07 16.91 25.08
C GLN A 332 -17.31 18.10 24.46
N ILE A 333 -16.45 17.86 23.46
CA ILE A 333 -15.73 18.94 22.76
C ILE A 333 -16.64 19.70 21.79
N GLU A 334 -16.42 21.02 21.68
CA GLU A 334 -17.19 21.90 20.79
C GLU A 334 -16.75 21.80 19.32
N LYS A 335 -15.45 21.61 19.07
CA LYS A 335 -14.86 21.57 17.72
C LYS A 335 -14.18 20.23 17.48
N ALA A 336 -14.87 19.35 16.77
CA ALA A 336 -14.37 18.04 16.40
C ALA A 336 -13.92 18.00 14.93
N LYS A 337 -12.85 17.25 14.62
CA LYS A 337 -12.42 16.99 13.25
C LYS A 337 -13.21 15.88 12.57
N ILE A 338 -13.82 14.99 13.36
CA ILE A 338 -14.64 13.90 12.86
C ILE A 338 -16.12 14.14 13.16
N THR A 339 -16.99 13.54 12.34
CA THR A 339 -18.43 13.53 12.60
C THR A 339 -18.74 12.42 13.60
N TYR A 340 -19.42 12.76 14.70
CA TYR A 340 -19.95 11.81 15.66
C TYR A 340 -21.26 11.20 15.16
N GLY A 341 -21.54 9.95 15.54
CA GLY A 341 -22.73 9.21 15.12
C GLY A 341 -22.44 7.80 14.65
N LYS A 342 -23.43 7.20 13.97
CA LYS A 342 -23.37 5.81 13.51
C LYS A 342 -22.52 5.65 12.25
N VAL A 343 -21.59 4.71 12.29
CA VAL A 343 -20.77 4.27 11.17
C VAL A 343 -21.19 2.86 10.76
N TYR A 344 -21.53 2.67 9.49
CA TYR A 344 -22.18 1.44 9.00
C TYR A 344 -21.25 0.53 8.19
N ASN A 345 -20.08 1.01 7.78
CA ASN A 345 -19.18 0.25 6.91
C ASN A 345 -17.70 0.38 7.33
N LEU A 346 -16.89 -0.61 6.94
CA LEU A 346 -15.46 -0.70 7.24
C LEU A 346 -14.63 0.41 6.60
N LYS A 347 -15.05 0.95 5.45
CA LYS A 347 -14.29 2.01 4.75
C LYS A 347 -14.28 3.31 5.55
N ASP A 348 -15.44 3.73 6.04
CA ASP A 348 -15.57 4.91 6.88
C ASP A 348 -14.86 4.72 8.20
N LEU A 349 -14.98 3.54 8.81
CA LEU A 349 -14.28 3.20 10.04
C LEU A 349 -12.75 3.19 9.86
N LYS A 350 -12.24 2.63 8.77
CA LYS A 350 -10.82 2.68 8.39
C LYS A 350 -10.34 4.13 8.33
N ASN A 351 -11.10 5.00 7.67
CA ASN A 351 -10.73 6.40 7.50
C ASN A 351 -10.69 7.14 8.84
N ILE A 352 -11.69 6.94 9.69
CA ILE A 352 -11.75 7.51 11.05
C ILE A 352 -10.55 7.03 11.89
N ILE A 353 -10.29 5.72 11.92
CA ILE A 353 -9.16 5.14 12.66
C ILE A 353 -7.82 5.68 12.14
N ASN A 354 -7.64 5.74 10.82
CA ASN A 354 -6.43 6.27 10.21
C ASN A 354 -6.22 7.75 10.56
N GLU A 355 -7.26 8.56 10.53
CA GLU A 355 -7.19 9.99 10.84
C GLU A 355 -6.93 10.26 12.32
N VAL A 356 -7.73 9.68 13.21
CA VAL A 356 -7.70 10.00 14.65
C VAL A 356 -6.52 9.35 15.35
N PHE A 357 -6.32 8.04 15.18
CA PHE A 357 -5.23 7.34 15.85
C PHE A 357 -3.90 7.59 15.13
N PHE A 358 -3.87 7.39 13.81
CA PHE A 358 -2.61 7.29 13.08
C PHE A 358 -2.21 8.53 12.28
N SER A 359 -2.88 9.68 12.44
CA SER A 359 -2.56 10.94 11.72
C SER A 359 -2.45 10.77 10.21
N LYS A 360 -3.30 9.92 9.61
CA LYS A 360 -3.31 9.59 8.17
C LYS A 360 -2.08 8.81 7.68
N PHE A 361 -1.24 8.30 8.58
CA PHE A 361 -0.06 7.52 8.21
C PHE A 361 -0.33 6.00 8.10
N LEU A 362 -1.46 5.46 8.53
CA LEU A 362 -1.70 4.01 8.47
C LEU A 362 -1.85 3.51 7.03
N THR A 363 -2.76 4.10 6.25
CA THR A 363 -3.14 3.59 4.92
C THR A 363 -2.00 3.64 3.89
N SER A 364 -1.12 4.62 4.03
CA SER A 364 0.08 4.76 3.21
C SER A 364 1.23 3.85 3.64
N ASN A 365 1.17 3.21 4.82
CA ASN A 365 2.29 2.50 5.43
C ASN A 365 2.01 1.05 5.87
N TYR A 366 0.95 0.43 5.34
CA TYR A 366 0.67 -0.99 5.59
C TYR A 366 1.87 -1.90 5.25
N PHE A 367 2.55 -1.64 4.13
CA PHE A 367 3.62 -2.48 3.59
C PHE A 367 4.97 -1.77 3.44
N THR A 368 5.12 -0.56 4.02
CA THR A 368 6.40 0.17 4.01
C THR A 368 7.40 -0.53 4.92
N GLU A 369 8.66 -0.72 4.52
CA GLU A 369 9.66 -1.29 5.43
C GLU A 369 9.90 -0.38 6.63
N ALA A 370 10.21 -0.95 7.80
CA ALA A 370 10.34 -0.17 9.04
C ALA A 370 11.43 0.93 8.97
N LYS A 371 12.49 0.67 8.21
CA LYS A 371 13.59 1.62 7.95
C LYS A 371 13.16 2.81 7.07
N ASP A 372 12.17 2.59 6.20
CA ASP A 372 11.69 3.58 5.23
C ASP A 372 10.51 4.42 5.76
N LEU A 373 10.03 4.13 6.99
CA LEU A 373 9.00 4.93 7.65
C LEU A 373 9.57 6.29 8.10
N ASN A 374 9.25 7.32 7.32
CA ASN A 374 9.56 8.71 7.60
C ASN A 374 8.55 9.34 8.59
N ILE A 375 8.63 8.94 9.86
CA ILE A 375 7.77 9.43 10.96
C ILE A 375 8.66 9.77 12.15
N ASN A 376 8.66 11.05 12.55
CA ASN A 376 9.48 11.55 13.66
C ASN A 376 8.90 11.22 15.04
N ASP A 377 7.57 11.08 15.14
CA ASP A 377 6.89 10.68 16.38
C ASP A 377 7.12 9.18 16.64
N SER A 378 7.90 8.88 17.68
CA SER A 378 8.29 7.51 18.03
C SER A 378 7.12 6.66 18.51
N SER A 379 6.17 7.25 19.25
CA SER A 379 4.94 6.55 19.67
C SER A 379 4.10 6.22 18.44
N LEU A 380 3.87 7.19 17.54
CA LEU A 380 3.13 6.95 16.32
C LEU A 380 3.77 5.86 15.45
N LYS A 381 5.09 5.94 15.24
CA LYS A 381 5.84 4.95 14.44
C LYS A 381 5.73 3.54 15.01
N LYS A 382 5.91 3.38 16.33
CA LYS A 382 5.76 2.11 17.05
C LYS A 382 4.34 1.55 16.88
N ASN A 383 3.31 2.38 17.07
CA ASN A 383 1.91 1.97 16.97
C ASN A 383 1.51 1.54 15.56
N ILE A 384 2.00 2.22 14.52
CA ILE A 384 1.78 1.79 13.13
C ILE A 384 2.37 0.41 12.89
N LEU A 385 3.62 0.17 13.32
CA LEU A 385 4.28 -1.13 13.14
C LEU A 385 3.55 -2.26 13.85
N LEU A 386 3.01 -1.99 15.05
CA LEU A 386 2.24 -2.97 15.82
C LEU A 386 0.86 -3.24 15.21
N ALA A 387 0.17 -2.21 14.74
CA ALA A 387 -1.24 -2.34 14.36
C ALA A 387 -1.48 -2.66 12.88
N ARG A 388 -0.56 -2.28 11.98
CA ARG A 388 -0.83 -2.26 10.54
C ARG A 388 -1.26 -3.60 9.94
N THR A 389 -0.66 -4.71 10.36
CA THR A 389 -0.98 -6.03 9.79
C THR A 389 -2.39 -6.46 10.19
N THR A 390 -2.72 -6.35 11.48
CA THR A 390 -4.04 -6.70 12.01
C THR A 390 -5.12 -5.82 11.40
N LEU A 391 -4.89 -4.51 11.35
CA LEU A 391 -5.85 -3.58 10.76
C LEU A 391 -5.99 -3.77 9.24
N PHE A 392 -4.91 -4.09 8.53
CA PHE A 392 -4.97 -4.42 7.11
C PHE A 392 -5.84 -5.66 6.87
N ASN A 393 -5.58 -6.75 7.60
CA ASN A 393 -6.33 -8.00 7.48
C ASN A 393 -7.82 -7.79 7.82
N TRP A 394 -8.14 -6.93 8.78
CA TRP A 394 -9.53 -6.59 9.08
C TRP A 394 -10.18 -5.82 7.94
N PHE A 395 -9.61 -4.68 7.55
CA PHE A 395 -10.25 -3.80 6.57
C PHE A 395 -10.32 -4.42 5.17
N TYR A 396 -9.26 -5.11 4.72
CA TYR A 396 -9.16 -5.63 3.35
C TYR A 396 -9.52 -7.11 3.22
N LYS A 397 -9.46 -7.89 4.30
CA LYS A 397 -9.73 -9.34 4.24
C LYS A 397 -10.87 -9.79 5.15
N GLY A 398 -11.47 -8.89 5.94
CA GLY A 398 -12.58 -9.21 6.83
C GLY A 398 -12.17 -9.95 8.09
N ASN A 399 -10.87 -10.15 8.33
CA ASN A 399 -10.39 -10.88 9.50
C ASN A 399 -10.33 -9.97 10.73
N TRP A 400 -11.33 -10.06 11.59
CA TRP A 400 -11.47 -9.27 12.81
C TRP A 400 -10.67 -9.83 14.01
N SER A 401 -9.94 -10.92 13.83
CA SER A 401 -9.18 -11.57 14.89
C SER A 401 -8.14 -10.63 15.50
N ASN A 402 -8.12 -10.52 16.83
CA ASN A 402 -7.20 -9.68 17.60
C ASN A 402 -7.26 -8.18 17.30
N VAL A 403 -8.27 -7.69 16.55
CA VAL A 403 -8.40 -6.26 16.23
C VAL A 403 -8.50 -5.43 17.49
N TRP A 404 -9.42 -5.77 18.39
CA TRP A 404 -9.59 -5.02 19.63
C TRP A 404 -8.35 -5.09 20.51
N LYS A 405 -7.77 -6.28 20.72
CA LYS A 405 -6.54 -6.45 21.50
C LYS A 405 -5.41 -5.51 21.05
N VAL A 406 -5.25 -5.34 19.73
CA VAL A 406 -4.25 -4.43 19.16
C VAL A 406 -4.66 -2.97 19.32
N LEU A 407 -5.93 -2.64 19.04
CA LEU A 407 -6.45 -1.27 19.15
C LEU A 407 -6.52 -0.79 20.59
N ASP A 408 -6.82 -1.64 21.56
CA ASP A 408 -6.83 -1.34 22.98
C ASP A 408 -5.43 -0.85 23.39
N TRP A 409 -4.41 -1.69 23.18
CA TRP A 409 -3.04 -1.30 23.49
C TRP A 409 -2.59 -0.04 22.72
N SER A 410 -2.85 0.01 21.40
CA SER A 410 -2.35 1.10 20.57
C SER A 410 -3.04 2.43 20.81
N SER A 411 -4.36 2.43 21.01
CA SER A 411 -5.11 3.66 21.27
C SER A 411 -4.66 4.29 22.59
N LEU A 412 -4.45 3.50 23.64
CA LEU A 412 -3.96 4.01 24.92
C LEU A 412 -2.54 4.59 24.82
N ASP A 413 -1.60 3.89 24.16
CA ASP A 413 -0.22 4.38 23.95
C ASP A 413 -0.22 5.67 23.11
N LEU A 414 -1.07 5.75 22.08
CA LEU A 414 -1.21 6.95 21.24
C LEU A 414 -1.81 8.14 21.99
N ILE A 415 -2.82 7.94 22.84
CA ILE A 415 -3.40 9.01 23.67
C ILE A 415 -2.33 9.57 24.61
N LYS A 416 -1.58 8.69 25.28
CA LYS A 416 -0.46 9.08 26.15
C LYS A 416 0.64 9.80 25.38
N GLY A 417 0.97 9.34 24.18
CA GLY A 417 1.90 10.02 23.27
C GLY A 417 1.44 11.43 22.90
N SER A 418 0.17 11.59 22.54
CA SER A 418 -0.44 12.90 22.25
C SER A 418 -0.40 13.83 23.47
N ILE A 419 -0.71 13.34 24.68
CA ILE A 419 -0.60 14.11 25.92
C ILE A 419 0.85 14.53 26.18
N HIS A 420 1.79 13.59 26.04
CA HIS A 420 3.22 13.86 26.25
C HIS A 420 3.74 14.97 25.32
N ASN A 421 3.33 14.94 24.06
CA ASN A 421 3.71 15.92 23.03
C ASN A 421 2.89 17.23 23.09
N GLY A 422 1.92 17.34 24.02
CA GLY A 422 1.08 18.53 24.17
C GLY A 422 -0.05 18.67 23.15
N TYR A 423 -0.34 17.62 22.37
CA TYR A 423 -1.42 17.59 21.38
C TYR A 423 -2.78 17.26 22.02
N ILE A 424 -3.22 18.08 22.98
CA ILE A 424 -4.43 17.82 23.77
C ILE A 424 -5.71 17.67 22.94
N PRO A 425 -6.01 18.53 21.93
CA PRO A 425 -7.19 18.32 21.10
C PRO A 425 -7.19 16.95 20.41
N ARG A 426 -6.02 16.47 19.97
CA ARG A 426 -5.87 15.14 19.37
C ARG A 426 -6.07 14.04 20.42
N ALA A 427 -5.51 14.19 21.62
CA ALA A 427 -5.69 13.22 22.70
C ALA A 427 -7.16 13.04 23.06
N ILE A 428 -7.95 14.12 23.07
CA ILE A 428 -9.39 14.08 23.30
C ILE A 428 -10.11 13.31 22.19
N GLU A 429 -9.83 13.62 20.92
CA GLU A 429 -10.43 12.89 19.79
C GLU A 429 -10.09 11.39 19.82
N GLN A 430 -8.84 11.06 20.15
CA GLN A 430 -8.39 9.68 20.31
C GLN A 430 -9.10 8.98 21.46
N PHE A 431 -9.30 9.65 22.59
CA PHE A 431 -10.04 9.09 23.72
C PHE A 431 -11.50 8.82 23.34
N ASN A 432 -12.19 9.77 22.70
CA ASN A 432 -13.55 9.61 22.22
C ASN A 432 -13.69 8.41 21.26
N LEU A 433 -12.73 8.21 20.36
CA LEU A 433 -12.73 7.05 19.46
C LEU A 433 -12.44 5.74 20.21
N ARG A 434 -11.50 5.74 21.17
CA ARG A 434 -11.15 4.55 21.97
C ARG A 434 -12.39 3.99 22.68
N VAL A 435 -13.11 4.83 23.42
CA VAL A 435 -14.29 4.38 24.17
C VAL A 435 -15.42 3.93 23.24
N SER A 436 -15.56 4.55 22.06
CA SER A 436 -16.54 4.13 21.06
C SER A 436 -16.24 2.73 20.51
N LEU A 437 -14.96 2.41 20.31
CA LEU A 437 -14.51 1.10 19.83
C LEU A 437 -14.57 0.04 20.92
N GLU A 438 -14.22 0.39 22.15
CA GLU A 438 -14.33 -0.47 23.34
C GLU A 438 -15.77 -0.98 23.50
N SER A 439 -16.75 -0.05 23.54
CA SER A 439 -18.17 -0.42 23.61
C SER A 439 -18.62 -1.31 22.44
N TYR A 440 -18.06 -1.13 21.25
CA TYR A 440 -18.41 -1.96 20.09
C TYR A 440 -17.84 -3.38 20.18
N PHE A 441 -16.59 -3.53 20.61
CA PHE A 441 -15.91 -4.83 20.62
C PHE A 441 -16.20 -5.66 21.87
N GLU A 442 -16.40 -5.01 23.02
CA GLU A 442 -16.60 -5.69 24.30
C GLU A 442 -18.05 -5.66 24.78
N GLY A 443 -18.90 -4.83 24.17
CA GLY A 443 -20.30 -4.68 24.58
C GLY A 443 -20.46 -4.04 25.96
N GLU A 444 -19.45 -3.30 26.42
CA GLU A 444 -19.45 -2.66 27.74
C GLU A 444 -20.44 -1.49 27.84
N GLU A 445 -20.71 -1.08 29.09
CA GLU A 445 -21.47 0.11 29.45
C GLU A 445 -20.93 1.33 28.70
N ASN A 446 -21.84 2.17 28.18
CA ASN A 446 -21.45 3.35 27.41
C ASN A 446 -20.63 4.30 28.29
N MET A 447 -19.32 4.34 28.06
CA MET A 447 -18.38 5.16 28.85
C MET A 447 -18.75 6.64 28.84
N ALA A 448 -19.42 7.15 27.79
CA ALA A 448 -19.91 8.52 27.78
C ALA A 448 -20.95 8.78 28.88
N ASP A 449 -21.86 7.83 29.10
CA ASP A 449 -22.89 7.92 30.14
C ASP A 449 -22.27 7.80 31.53
N VAL A 450 -21.30 6.88 31.69
CA VAL A 450 -20.51 6.73 32.92
C VAL A 450 -19.77 8.02 33.27
N LEU A 451 -19.05 8.61 32.31
CA LEU A 451 -18.32 9.86 32.50
C LEU A 451 -19.25 11.03 32.82
N MET A 452 -20.44 11.09 32.20
CA MET A 452 -21.43 12.12 32.49
C MET A 452 -21.96 12.01 33.93
N GLY A 453 -22.27 10.79 34.38
CA GLY A 453 -22.68 10.52 35.76
C GLY A 453 -21.60 10.94 36.77
N ILE A 454 -20.35 10.47 36.57
CA ILE A 454 -19.20 10.81 37.43
C ILE A 454 -18.98 12.32 37.47
N LYS A 455 -18.99 12.99 36.32
CA LYS A 455 -18.77 14.43 36.22
C LYS A 455 -19.83 15.24 36.96
N ASN A 456 -21.10 14.87 36.83
CA ASN A 456 -22.21 15.57 37.49
C ASN A 456 -22.14 15.38 39.01
N SER A 457 -21.93 14.13 39.48
CA SER A 457 -21.70 13.83 40.89
C SER A 457 -20.54 14.66 41.46
N LEU A 458 -19.38 14.62 40.80
CA LEU A 458 -18.19 15.30 41.28
C LEU A 458 -18.37 16.83 41.30
N ARG A 459 -19.08 17.40 40.31
CA ARG A 459 -19.40 18.83 40.23
C ARG A 459 -20.21 19.29 41.44
N GLU A 460 -21.24 18.54 41.83
CA GLU A 460 -22.07 18.85 43.00
C GLU A 460 -21.23 18.78 44.29
N LYS A 461 -20.48 17.69 44.46
CA LYS A 461 -19.64 17.44 45.65
C LYS A 461 -18.58 18.53 45.87
N ILE A 462 -17.89 18.96 44.82
CA ILE A 462 -16.86 20.01 44.98
C ILE A 462 -17.46 21.39 45.20
N SER A 463 -18.71 21.61 44.77
CA SER A 463 -19.40 22.89 44.89
C SER A 463 -20.05 23.10 46.26
N GLY A 464 -20.32 22.03 47.01
CA GLY A 464 -20.93 22.06 48.34
C GLY A 464 -20.13 22.85 49.38
N GLU A 465 -20.81 23.26 50.46
CA GLU A 465 -20.19 23.98 51.58
C GLU A 465 -19.27 23.09 52.43
N GLY A 466 -19.66 21.82 52.61
CA GLY A 466 -18.86 20.81 53.29
C GLY A 466 -18.05 19.91 52.34
N THR A 467 -17.08 19.19 52.89
CA THR A 467 -16.33 18.16 52.14
C THR A 467 -17.16 16.88 52.07
N ALA A 468 -17.61 16.53 50.87
CA ALA A 468 -18.28 15.25 50.60
C ALA A 468 -17.27 14.08 50.58
N TYR A 469 -17.70 12.88 50.15
CA TYR A 469 -16.84 11.71 49.96
C TYR A 469 -16.94 11.17 48.54
N ILE A 470 -15.88 10.49 48.10
CA ILE A 470 -15.86 9.74 46.84
C ILE A 470 -16.53 8.39 47.05
N GLU A 471 -17.43 8.02 46.16
CA GLU A 471 -18.30 6.84 46.31
C GLU A 471 -17.65 5.54 45.84
N ASN A 472 -16.77 5.61 44.85
CA ASN A 472 -16.17 4.44 44.23
C ASN A 472 -14.86 4.76 43.49
N ASP A 473 -14.14 3.70 43.11
CA ASP A 473 -12.86 3.80 42.41
C ASP A 473 -12.98 4.53 41.05
N ARG A 474 -14.13 4.45 40.37
CA ARG A 474 -14.33 5.14 39.08
C ARG A 474 -14.35 6.66 39.27
N GLU A 475 -15.14 7.15 40.21
CA GLU A 475 -15.20 8.56 40.58
C GLU A 475 -13.84 9.05 41.10
N TYR A 476 -13.13 8.22 41.88
CA TYR A 476 -11.79 8.50 42.39
C TYR A 476 -10.78 8.81 41.29
N TYR A 477 -10.61 7.91 40.32
CA TYR A 477 -9.60 8.08 39.29
C TYR A 477 -9.91 9.25 38.33
N PHE A 478 -11.19 9.54 38.09
CA PHE A 478 -11.59 10.75 37.37
C PHE A 478 -11.20 12.02 38.15
N ALA A 479 -11.47 12.06 39.46
CA ALA A 479 -11.09 13.17 40.34
C ALA A 479 -9.56 13.40 40.39
N VAL A 480 -8.77 12.32 40.39
CA VAL A 480 -7.30 12.37 40.27
C VAL A 480 -6.88 13.07 38.97
N GLY A 481 -7.49 12.71 37.84
CA GLY A 481 -7.22 13.36 36.54
C GLY A 481 -7.52 14.86 36.56
N GLN A 482 -8.65 15.25 37.15
CA GLN A 482 -9.06 16.66 37.31
C GLN A 482 -8.07 17.46 38.17
N LEU A 483 -7.57 16.89 39.27
CA LEU A 483 -6.52 17.51 40.08
C LEU A 483 -5.20 17.64 39.32
N ALA A 484 -4.78 16.60 38.59
CA ALA A 484 -3.57 16.66 37.78
C ALA A 484 -3.66 17.76 36.71
N SER A 485 -4.79 17.85 36.02
CA SER A 485 -5.09 18.90 35.04
C SER A 485 -4.99 20.29 35.66
N TYR A 486 -5.56 20.48 36.85
CA TYR A 486 -5.51 21.75 37.59
C TYR A 486 -4.10 22.12 38.05
N PHE A 487 -3.31 21.17 38.55
CA PHE A 487 -1.94 21.48 38.95
C PHE A 487 -1.07 21.91 37.75
N ILE A 488 -1.25 21.28 36.59
CA ILE A 488 -0.48 21.62 35.39
C ILE A 488 -0.91 22.99 34.84
N SER A 489 -2.20 23.33 34.92
CA SER A 489 -2.68 24.65 34.47
C SER A 489 -2.10 25.82 35.28
N LEU A 490 -1.64 25.59 36.52
CA LEU A 490 -0.96 26.58 37.37
C LEU A 490 0.51 26.84 36.97
N SER A 491 1.08 26.05 36.05
CA SER A 491 2.45 26.24 35.59
C SER A 491 2.62 27.59 34.87
N ARG A 492 3.57 28.41 35.35
CA ARG A 492 3.94 29.72 34.78
C ARG A 492 4.94 29.64 33.61
N GLY A 493 5.34 28.44 33.19
CA GLY A 493 6.24 28.26 32.06
C GLY A 493 5.59 28.74 30.76
N LYS A 494 6.38 29.37 29.88
CA LYS A 494 5.94 29.87 28.55
C LYS A 494 5.25 28.78 27.70
N THR A 495 5.63 27.52 27.93
CA THR A 495 4.96 26.33 27.38
C THR A 495 4.48 25.46 28.54
N LYS A 496 3.16 25.25 28.65
CA LYS A 496 2.60 24.28 29.60
C LYS A 496 2.89 22.88 29.07
N MET A 497 3.90 22.22 29.65
CA MET A 497 4.26 20.86 29.26
C MET A 497 3.29 19.86 29.88
N HIS A 498 2.36 19.35 29.08
CA HIS A 498 1.42 18.30 29.49
C HIS A 498 2.11 16.97 29.82
N SER A 499 3.36 16.78 29.42
CA SER A 499 4.23 15.68 29.88
C SER A 499 4.41 15.63 31.41
N LEU A 500 4.15 16.73 32.13
CA LEU A 500 4.13 16.77 33.59
C LEU A 500 3.03 15.89 34.22
N ALA A 501 2.01 15.49 33.45
CA ALA A 501 0.96 14.56 33.90
C ALA A 501 1.41 13.09 33.89
N ASN A 502 2.47 12.77 33.15
CA ASN A 502 2.90 11.38 32.91
C ASN A 502 3.15 10.56 34.18
N PRO A 503 3.74 11.11 35.27
CA PRO A 503 3.91 10.34 36.50
C PRO A 503 2.60 9.86 37.12
N ILE A 504 1.51 10.62 36.94
CA ILE A 504 0.16 10.26 37.43
C ILE A 504 -0.52 9.33 36.44
N ILE A 505 -0.54 9.67 35.14
CA ILE A 505 -1.19 8.87 34.10
C ILE A 505 -0.60 7.46 33.99
N ASN A 506 0.70 7.29 34.27
CA ASN A 506 1.37 5.99 34.19
C ASN A 506 1.51 5.28 35.54
N ALA A 507 0.96 5.84 36.61
CA ALA A 507 1.04 5.23 37.93
C ALA A 507 0.27 3.91 37.97
N LYS A 508 0.84 2.91 38.65
CA LYS A 508 0.27 1.55 38.77
C LYS A 508 -0.30 1.25 40.15
N SER A 509 -0.27 2.21 41.06
CA SER A 509 -0.82 2.09 42.41
C SER A 509 -1.28 3.43 42.96
N ASP A 510 -2.29 3.38 43.83
CA ASP A 510 -2.82 4.55 44.51
C ASP A 510 -1.77 5.31 45.33
N ASN A 511 -0.93 4.59 46.07
CA ASN A 511 0.18 5.18 46.82
C ASN A 511 1.09 6.05 45.93
N ARG A 512 1.41 5.55 44.73
CA ARG A 512 2.23 6.30 43.78
C ARG A 512 1.51 7.54 43.26
N ILE A 513 0.21 7.44 42.98
CA ILE A 513 -0.64 8.57 42.56
C ILE A 513 -0.64 9.66 43.63
N LYS A 514 -0.93 9.30 44.88
CA LYS A 514 -0.97 10.25 46.01
C LYS A 514 0.37 10.93 46.25
N ASP A 515 1.48 10.20 46.14
CA ASP A 515 2.81 10.79 46.27
C ASP A 515 3.12 11.80 45.16
N GLU A 516 2.73 11.51 43.91
CA GLU A 516 2.88 12.46 42.82
C GLU A 516 1.95 13.68 42.97
N LEU A 517 0.70 13.50 43.41
CA LEU A 517 -0.20 14.61 43.72
C LEU A 517 0.33 15.49 44.86
N ARG A 518 0.93 14.91 45.91
CA ARG A 518 1.60 15.66 47.00
C ARG A 518 2.80 16.45 46.48
N ARG A 519 3.60 15.88 45.57
CA ARG A 519 4.71 16.58 44.92
C ARG A 519 4.21 17.77 44.10
N MET A 520 3.15 17.58 43.31
CA MET A 520 2.51 18.67 42.57
C MET A 520 1.96 19.76 43.51
N PHE A 521 1.29 19.38 44.59
CA PHE A 521 0.78 20.34 45.57
C PHE A 521 1.92 21.19 46.15
N LYS A 522 2.99 20.57 46.64
CA LYS A 522 4.18 21.30 47.15
C LYS A 522 4.78 22.25 46.13
N LYS A 523 4.73 21.87 44.84
CA LYS A 523 5.26 22.67 43.75
C LYS A 523 4.40 23.88 43.40
N TYR A 524 3.07 23.78 43.47
CA TYR A 524 2.15 24.80 42.96
C TYR A 524 1.33 25.55 44.02
N ASN A 525 1.37 25.12 45.29
CA ASN A 525 0.57 25.68 46.38
C ASN A 525 0.69 27.21 46.55
N TYR A 526 1.84 27.80 46.24
CA TYR A 526 2.09 29.25 46.35
C TYR A 526 1.16 30.12 45.47
N THR A 527 0.48 29.53 44.48
CA THR A 527 -0.49 30.21 43.60
C THR A 527 -1.95 29.94 43.95
N ILE A 528 -2.21 29.01 44.86
CA ILE A 528 -3.57 28.56 45.18
C ILE A 528 -4.12 29.42 46.32
N LYS A 529 -5.08 30.31 46.00
CA LYS A 529 -5.75 31.12 47.03
C LYS A 529 -6.45 30.22 48.06
N THR A 530 -6.33 30.58 49.33
CA THR A 530 -6.90 29.81 50.46
C THR A 530 -8.42 29.74 50.43
N ASN A 531 -9.11 30.64 49.73
CA ASN A 531 -10.57 30.63 49.59
C ASN A 531 -11.08 29.78 48.40
N ARG A 532 -10.22 29.07 47.65
CA ARG A 532 -10.67 28.18 46.56
C ARG A 532 -11.32 26.91 47.09
N ARG A 533 -12.62 26.98 47.41
CA ARG A 533 -13.42 25.89 47.98
C ARG A 533 -13.41 24.62 47.12
N ARG A 534 -13.69 24.73 45.81
CA ARG A 534 -13.73 23.58 44.90
C ARG A 534 -12.44 22.76 44.89
N PHE A 535 -11.28 23.43 44.86
CA PHE A 535 -9.98 22.77 44.95
C PHE A 535 -9.80 22.06 46.29
N LYS A 536 -10.11 22.73 47.41
CA LYS A 536 -9.98 22.15 48.76
C LYS A 536 -10.81 20.90 48.91
N ASN A 537 -12.08 20.96 48.49
CA ASN A 537 -12.99 19.81 48.55
C ASN A 537 -12.46 18.66 47.71
N LEU A 538 -12.09 18.90 46.45
CA LEU A 538 -11.56 17.86 45.56
C LEU A 538 -10.28 17.23 46.10
N TYR A 539 -9.32 18.05 46.56
CA TYR A 539 -8.05 17.55 47.08
C TYR A 539 -8.24 16.75 48.38
N ALA A 540 -9.13 17.20 49.27
CA ALA A 540 -9.44 16.49 50.51
C ALA A 540 -10.09 15.12 50.24
N MET A 541 -11.07 15.08 49.33
CA MET A 541 -11.73 13.83 48.91
C MET A 541 -10.76 12.82 48.32
N VAL A 542 -9.88 13.26 47.41
CA VAL A 542 -8.86 12.37 46.80
C VAL A 542 -7.81 11.93 47.83
N ALA A 543 -7.45 12.78 48.78
CA ALA A 543 -6.48 12.42 49.81
C ALA A 543 -7.01 11.38 50.82
N SER A 544 -8.32 11.38 51.09
CA SER A 544 -8.95 10.49 52.08
C SER A 544 -9.46 9.17 51.53
N TYR A 545 -9.73 9.08 50.22
CA TYR A 545 -10.23 7.85 49.60
C TYR A 545 -9.14 6.78 49.49
N ALA A 546 -9.48 5.50 49.67
CA ALA A 546 -8.57 4.37 49.49
C ALA A 546 -9.18 3.42 48.44
N THR A 547 -8.38 3.05 47.44
CA THR A 547 -8.83 2.16 46.35
C THR A 547 -8.62 0.70 46.71
N GLU A 548 -9.52 -0.16 46.31
CA GLU A 548 -9.41 -1.62 46.54
C GLU A 548 -8.98 -2.38 45.27
N GLY A 549 -9.03 -1.74 44.10
CA GLY A 549 -8.79 -2.35 42.80
C GLY A 549 -7.51 -1.95 42.07
N LYS A 550 -7.47 -2.32 40.78
CA LYS A 550 -6.45 -1.86 39.83
C LYS A 550 -6.72 -0.41 39.42
N VAL A 551 -5.66 0.29 39.00
CA VAL A 551 -5.77 1.66 38.49
C VAL A 551 -6.57 1.68 37.20
N TYR A 552 -7.67 2.45 37.19
CA TYR A 552 -8.45 2.74 35.98
C TYR A 552 -7.79 3.90 35.21
N GLU A 553 -6.78 3.58 34.39
CA GLU A 553 -6.00 4.56 33.63
C GLU A 553 -6.86 5.42 32.69
N ASP A 554 -7.87 4.82 32.05
CA ASP A 554 -8.80 5.53 31.16
C ASP A 554 -9.58 6.62 31.91
N LEU A 555 -9.96 6.40 33.17
CA LEU A 555 -10.66 7.41 33.97
C LEU A 555 -9.75 8.54 34.44
N ILE A 556 -8.47 8.26 34.74
CA ILE A 556 -7.47 9.30 35.00
C ILE A 556 -7.29 10.17 33.75
N ILE A 557 -7.15 9.53 32.58
CA ILE A 557 -6.98 10.24 31.30
C ILE A 557 -8.25 11.05 30.97
N ALA A 558 -9.44 10.48 31.15
CA ALA A 558 -10.71 11.19 30.95
C ALA A 558 -10.80 12.41 31.85
N GLY A 559 -10.55 12.26 33.15
CA GLY A 559 -10.55 13.36 34.12
C GLY A 559 -9.51 14.43 33.78
N TYR A 560 -8.36 14.05 33.23
CA TYR A 560 -7.31 14.98 32.83
C TYR A 560 -7.67 15.78 31.57
N LEU A 561 -8.23 15.11 30.57
CA LEU A 561 -8.57 15.67 29.26
C LEU A 561 -9.89 16.46 29.24
N HIS A 562 -10.80 16.13 30.15
CA HIS A 562 -12.07 16.83 30.30
C HIS A 562 -11.87 18.28 30.76
N SER A 563 -12.81 19.18 30.44
CA SER A 563 -12.88 20.51 31.06
C SER A 563 -12.80 20.41 32.59
N ASN A 564 -12.03 21.31 33.19
CA ASN A 564 -11.70 21.21 34.61
C ASN A 564 -12.80 21.83 35.49
N LEU A 565 -13.41 21.02 36.34
CA LEU A 565 -14.54 21.40 37.19
C LEU A 565 -14.17 22.45 38.25
N ILE A 566 -12.87 22.59 38.59
CA ILE A 566 -12.41 23.63 39.53
C ILE A 566 -12.58 25.04 38.95
N TYR A 567 -12.54 25.19 37.62
CA TYR A 567 -12.67 26.50 36.94
C TYR A 567 -14.10 26.84 36.53
N GLU A 568 -15.05 25.91 36.62
CA GLU A 568 -16.45 26.21 36.34
C GLU A 568 -16.96 27.29 37.32
N LYS A 569 -17.55 28.37 36.81
CA LYS A 569 -18.16 29.42 37.62
C LYS A 569 -19.44 28.89 38.28
N LEU A 570 -19.71 29.31 39.52
CA LEU A 570 -21.05 29.17 40.10
C LEU A 570 -21.95 30.24 39.46
N ASN A 571 -23.18 29.90 39.10
CA ASN A 571 -24.16 30.90 38.68
C ASN A 571 -24.32 31.92 39.83
N GLY A 572 -23.82 33.15 39.63
CA GLY A 572 -23.90 34.24 40.62
C GLY A 572 -22.56 34.83 41.12
N GLU A 573 -21.39 34.35 40.68
CA GLU A 573 -20.12 35.04 40.96
C GLU A 573 -19.78 36.04 39.85
N ASP A 574 -20.02 37.32 40.14
CA ASP A 574 -19.63 38.47 39.33
C ASP A 574 -18.11 38.55 39.14
N ASN A 575 -17.70 39.08 37.99
CA ASN A 575 -16.29 39.19 37.56
C ASN A 575 -15.49 40.13 38.49
N GLY A 576 -14.81 39.55 39.47
CA GLY A 576 -13.72 40.18 40.20
C GLY A 576 -12.39 39.49 39.86
N ASP A 577 -11.61 40.16 39.01
CA ASP A 577 -10.16 39.99 38.78
C ASP A 577 -9.70 38.82 37.90
N GLU A 578 -9.57 39.13 36.60
CA GLU A 578 -8.53 38.54 35.72
C GLU A 578 -7.12 38.93 36.18
#